data_AF-A0A357LI26-F1
#
_entry.id   AF-A0A357LI26-F1
#
_cell.length_a   1.000
_cell.length_b   1.000
_cell.length_c   1.000
_cell.angle_alpha   90.00
_cell.angle_beta   90.00
_cell.angle_gamma   90.00
#
_symmetry.space_group_name_H-M   'P 1'
#
loop_
_entity.id
_entity.type
_entity.pdbx_description
1 polymer ?
#
loop_
_entity_poly.entity_id
_entity_poly.type
_entity_poly.pdbx_seq_one_letter_code
_entity_poly.pdbx_strand_id
1 'polypeptide(L)'
;VGEIEDEHDSPVQGVRAQADGSINVDGGVTIRDLNRVMDWGLPDDEAVTIAGLVIHEAQSIPEVGQTFSFHGFRFRILRRRRNQITAIKVTPIDGGPAAPETTII
;
A
#
# COMPACT_ATOMS: atom_id res chain seq x y z
N VAL A 1 -13.08 7.24 -30.49
CA VAL A 1 -13.87 7.99 -29.48
C VAL A 1 -13.13 7.84 -28.17
N GLY A 2 -13.02 8.94 -27.42
CA GLY A 2 -11.93 9.27 -26.48
C GLY A 2 -11.59 8.25 -25.39
N GLU A 3 -10.31 8.33 -25.01
CA GLU A 3 -9.63 7.68 -23.90
C GLU A 3 -10.37 7.95 -22.60
N ILE A 4 -10.82 6.89 -21.92
CA ILE A 4 -11.18 7.00 -20.51
C ILE A 4 -9.85 6.87 -19.76
N GLU A 5 -9.18 8.00 -19.57
CA GLU A 5 -8.24 8.16 -18.48
C GLU A 5 -9.08 8.07 -17.20
N ASP A 6 -9.18 6.85 -16.68
CA ASP A 6 -9.87 6.50 -15.45
C ASP A 6 -9.32 7.38 -14.30
N GLU A 7 -10.24 8.01 -13.58
CA GLU A 7 -10.02 9.07 -12.61
C GLU A 7 -8.93 8.68 -11.60
N HIS A 8 -7.77 9.30 -11.75
CA HIS A 8 -6.68 9.29 -10.79
C HIS A 8 -7.09 9.99 -9.48
N ASP A 9 -7.81 9.33 -8.59
CA ASP A 9 -7.73 9.65 -7.16
C ASP A 9 -8.23 8.47 -6.32
N SER A 10 -7.29 7.71 -5.78
CA SER A 10 -7.56 7.17 -4.45
C SER A 10 -7.70 8.40 -3.54
N PRO A 11 -8.75 8.53 -2.72
CA PRO A 11 -9.03 9.77 -1.97
C PRO A 11 -7.97 10.13 -0.93
N VAL A 12 -6.91 9.31 -0.82
CA VAL A 12 -5.74 9.52 0.03
C VAL A 12 -4.56 9.94 -0.82
N GLN A 13 -4.12 11.17 -0.61
CA GLN A 13 -2.89 11.69 -1.20
C GLN A 13 -1.71 10.76 -0.87
N GLY A 14 -0.98 10.37 -1.91
CA GLY A 14 0.16 9.45 -1.79
C GLY A 14 -0.18 7.98 -2.04
N VAL A 15 -1.42 7.65 -2.43
CA VAL A 15 -1.80 6.30 -2.91
C VAL A 15 -2.06 6.34 -4.42
N ARG A 16 -1.46 5.42 -5.18
CA ARG A 16 -1.66 5.26 -6.63
C ARG A 16 -1.92 3.80 -6.97
N ALA A 17 -3.12 3.49 -7.44
CA ALA A 17 -3.47 2.15 -7.93
C ALA A 17 -2.71 1.82 -9.23
N GLN A 18 -2.53 0.54 -9.49
CA GLN A 18 -1.85 0.01 -10.68
C GLN A 18 -2.76 -1.00 -11.39
N ALA A 19 -2.58 -1.16 -12.70
CA ALA A 19 -3.39 -2.07 -13.52
C ALA A 19 -3.23 -3.57 -13.14
N ASP A 20 -2.17 -3.93 -12.42
CA ASP A 20 -1.90 -5.29 -11.94
C ASP A 20 -2.56 -5.60 -10.57
N GLY A 21 -3.40 -4.71 -10.05
CA GLY A 21 -4.06 -4.85 -8.75
C GLY A 21 -3.19 -4.49 -7.54
N SER A 22 -1.95 -4.03 -7.79
CA SER A 22 -1.11 -3.46 -6.74
C SER A 22 -1.36 -1.96 -6.55
N ILE A 23 -0.83 -1.42 -5.45
CA ILE A 23 -0.77 0.03 -5.23
C ILE A 23 0.66 0.47 -4.95
N ASN A 24 1.00 1.67 -5.41
CA ASN A 24 2.18 2.40 -4.97
C ASN A 24 1.75 3.42 -3.92
N VAL A 25 2.32 3.32 -2.73
CA VAL A 25 1.97 4.18 -1.60
C VAL A 25 3.19 4.91 -1.05
N ASP A 26 3.01 6.18 -0.70
CA ASP A 26 4.00 6.98 0.00
C ASP A 26 4.16 6.46 1.44
N GLY A 27 5.41 6.34 1.91
CA GLY A 27 5.70 5.73 3.21
C GLY A 27 5.06 6.43 4.42
N GLY A 28 4.67 7.71 4.26
CA GLY A 28 4.01 8.51 5.28
C GLY A 28 2.50 8.31 5.39
N VAL A 29 1.87 7.60 4.45
CA VAL A 29 0.43 7.33 4.50
C VAL A 29 0.10 6.49 5.73
N THR A 30 -0.97 6.87 6.45
CA THR A 30 -1.37 6.17 7.66
C THR A 30 -2.06 4.84 7.33
N ILE A 31 -1.91 3.86 8.22
CA ILE A 31 -2.56 2.56 8.06
C ILE A 31 -4.09 2.72 8.11
N ARG A 32 -4.58 3.61 8.97
CA ARG A 32 -6.00 3.97 9.05
C ARG A 32 -6.56 4.51 7.75
N ASP A 33 -5.81 5.39 7.07
CA ASP A 33 -6.23 5.91 5.77
C ASP A 33 -6.28 4.81 4.72
N LEU A 34 -5.25 3.96 4.65
CA LEU A 34 -5.22 2.82 3.73
C LEU A 34 -6.38 1.85 3.97
N ASN A 35 -6.63 1.46 5.23
CA ASN A 35 -7.72 0.56 5.58
C ASN A 35 -9.07 1.13 5.14
N ARG A 36 -9.30 2.45 5.32
CA ARG A 36 -10.56 3.10 4.92
C ARG A 36 -10.78 3.15 3.42
N VAL A 37 -9.73 3.38 2.62
CA VAL A 37 -9.89 3.56 1.16
C VAL A 37 -9.76 2.28 0.36
N MET A 38 -9.00 1.33 0.87
CA MET A 38 -8.75 0.06 0.20
C MET A 38 -9.63 -1.07 0.74
N ASP A 39 -10.41 -0.81 1.80
CA ASP A 39 -11.13 -1.83 2.59
C ASP A 39 -10.19 -2.95 3.08
N TRP A 40 -9.05 -2.53 3.63
CA TRP A 40 -8.03 -3.43 4.16
C TRP A 40 -8.10 -3.56 5.68
N GLY A 41 -7.52 -4.65 6.19
CA GLY A 41 -7.43 -4.95 7.62
C GLY A 41 -6.00 -4.98 8.14
N LEU A 42 -5.15 -4.03 7.73
CA LEU A 42 -3.78 -3.93 8.27
C LEU A 42 -3.81 -3.49 9.74
N PRO A 43 -2.90 -3.98 10.60
CA PRO A 43 -2.86 -3.61 12.02
C PRO A 43 -2.39 -2.16 12.19
N ASP A 44 -3.26 -1.30 12.73
CA ASP A 44 -2.99 0.13 12.98
C ASP A 44 -2.61 0.42 14.45
N ASP A 45 -2.54 -0.60 15.29
CA ASP A 45 -2.08 -0.56 16.68
C ASP A 45 -0.56 -0.81 16.80
N GLU A 46 0.02 -1.60 15.89
CA GLU A 46 1.46 -1.88 15.84
C GLU A 46 2.27 -0.71 15.25
N ALA A 47 1.69 0.04 14.33
CA ALA A 47 2.33 1.17 13.67
C ALA A 47 1.31 2.21 13.18
N VAL A 48 1.76 3.45 13.01
CA VAL A 48 0.91 4.55 12.52
C VAL A 48 0.88 4.60 11.00
N THR A 49 2.02 4.34 10.33
CA THR A 49 2.17 4.49 8.88
C THR A 49 2.60 3.20 8.22
N ILE A 50 2.39 3.12 6.90
CA ILE A 50 2.78 1.94 6.10
C ILE A 50 4.29 1.68 6.14
N ALA A 51 5.12 2.73 6.16
CA ALA A 51 6.57 2.56 6.36
C ALA A 51 6.88 2.07 7.78
N GLY A 52 6.18 2.59 8.78
CA GLY A 52 6.31 2.15 10.17
C GLY A 52 6.01 0.66 10.32
N LEU A 53 4.94 0.18 9.69
CA LEU A 53 4.56 -1.23 9.70
C LEU A 53 5.65 -2.11 9.10
N VAL A 54 6.17 -1.75 7.92
CA VAL A 54 7.23 -2.54 7.28
C VAL A 54 8.51 -2.54 8.12
N ILE A 55 8.88 -1.43 8.77
CA ILE A 55 10.05 -1.37 9.66
C ILE A 55 9.82 -2.19 10.93
N HIS A 56 8.61 -2.16 11.49
CA HIS A 56 8.20 -2.98 12.63
C HIS A 56 8.37 -4.46 12.29
N GLU A 57 7.80 -4.94 11.18
CA GLU A 57 7.90 -6.34 10.77
C GLU A 57 9.33 -6.75 10.39
N ALA A 58 10.08 -5.86 9.73
CA ALA A 58 11.46 -6.13 9.34
C ALA A 58 12.47 -6.02 10.50
N GLN A 59 12.06 -5.49 11.66
CA GLN A 59 12.90 -5.16 12.82
C GLN A 59 14.16 -4.33 12.47
N SER A 60 14.13 -3.65 11.32
CA SER A 60 15.25 -2.93 10.72
C SER A 60 14.73 -2.04 9.60
N ILE A 61 15.56 -1.10 9.12
CA ILE A 61 15.21 -0.27 7.96
C ILE A 61 15.60 -1.05 6.70
N PRO A 62 14.66 -1.50 5.88
CA PRO A 62 14.99 -2.30 4.71
C PRO A 62 15.59 -1.46 3.59
N GLU A 63 16.29 -2.15 2.71
CA GLU A 63 16.90 -1.62 1.49
C GLU A 63 15.92 -1.63 0.31
N VAL A 64 16.19 -0.76 -0.67
CA VAL A 64 15.38 -0.68 -1.89
C VAL A 64 15.44 -2.01 -2.65
N GLY A 65 14.29 -2.49 -3.11
CA GLY A 65 14.12 -3.77 -3.79
C GLY A 65 13.81 -4.95 -2.86
N GLN A 66 14.04 -4.82 -1.55
CA GLN A 66 13.62 -5.85 -0.60
C GLN A 66 12.09 -5.98 -0.56
N THR A 67 11.65 -7.21 -0.31
CA THR A 67 10.23 -7.57 -0.31
C THR A 67 9.89 -8.37 0.94
N PHE A 68 8.77 -8.03 1.58
CA PHE A 68 8.23 -8.69 2.75
C PHE A 68 6.82 -9.16 2.47
N SER A 69 6.35 -10.19 3.16
CA SER A 69 4.97 -10.67 3.03
C SER A 69 4.42 -11.00 4.40
N PHE A 70 3.37 -10.29 4.78
CA PHE A 70 2.70 -10.38 6.06
C PHE A 70 1.28 -9.78 5.93
N HIS A 71 0.38 -10.11 6.85
CA HIS A 71 -0.99 -9.58 6.89
C HIS A 71 -1.79 -9.76 5.57
N GLY A 72 -1.47 -10.76 4.74
CA GLY A 72 -2.14 -10.99 3.45
C GLY A 72 -1.67 -10.05 2.31
N PHE A 73 -0.57 -9.33 2.51
CA PHE A 73 0.00 -8.44 1.51
C PHE A 73 1.51 -8.65 1.33
N ARG A 74 1.98 -8.29 0.14
CA ARG A 74 3.40 -8.22 -0.21
C ARG A 74 3.82 -6.76 -0.30
N PHE A 75 4.85 -6.40 0.45
CA PHE A 75 5.40 -5.05 0.54
C PHE A 75 6.78 -5.03 -0.11
N ARG A 76 6.96 -4.28 -1.19
CA ARG A 76 8.25 -4.09 -1.86
C ARG A 76 8.71 -2.65 -1.70
N ILE A 77 9.93 -2.46 -1.20
CA ILE A 77 10.51 -1.13 -1.05
C ILE A 77 10.89 -0.58 -2.42
N LEU A 78 10.27 0.52 -2.83
CA LEU A 78 10.56 1.18 -4.10
C LEU A 78 11.57 2.31 -3.95
N ARG A 79 11.47 3.08 -2.86
CA ARG A 79 12.34 4.24 -2.63
C ARG A 79 12.59 4.47 -1.15
N ARG A 80 13.82 4.88 -0.85
CA ARG A 80 14.28 5.34 0.46
C ARG A 80 14.98 6.68 0.32
N ARG A 81 14.85 7.55 1.33
CA ARG A 81 15.65 8.77 1.50
C ARG A 81 16.26 8.77 2.90
N ARG A 82 17.58 8.57 3.00
CA ARG A 82 18.29 8.35 4.28
C ARG A 82 17.65 7.18 5.05
N ASN A 83 17.16 7.41 6.27
CA ASN A 83 16.48 6.42 7.10
C ASN A 83 14.96 6.38 6.91
N GLN A 84 14.41 7.04 5.88
CA GLN A 84 12.98 7.08 5.63
C GLN A 84 12.63 6.29 4.37
N ILE A 85 11.75 5.30 4.50
CA ILE A 85 11.09 4.65 3.36
C ILE A 85 10.06 5.66 2.81
N THR A 86 10.19 6.03 1.54
CA THR A 86 9.34 7.07 0.93
C THR A 86 8.34 6.52 -0.07
N ALA A 87 8.58 5.33 -0.64
CA ALA A 87 7.62 4.68 -1.52
C ALA A 87 7.66 3.16 -1.38
N ILE A 88 6.48 2.54 -1.33
CA ILE A 88 6.28 1.11 -1.15
C ILE A 88 5.28 0.63 -2.20
N LYS A 89 5.56 -0.49 -2.86
CA LYS A 89 4.58 -1.22 -3.65
C LYS A 89 3.91 -2.24 -2.76
N VAL A 90 2.59 -2.18 -2.64
CA VAL A 90 1.79 -3.15 -1.87
C VAL A 90 0.98 -3.98 -2.86
N THR A 91 1.05 -5.30 -2.75
CA THR A 91 0.35 -6.23 -3.64
C THR A 91 -0.38 -7.26 -2.79
N PRO A 92 -1.70 -7.41 -2.92
CA PRO A 92 -2.43 -8.51 -2.27
C PRO A 92 -1.83 -9.86 -2.70
N ILE A 93 -1.64 -10.78 -1.74
CA ILE A 93 -1.29 -12.17 -2.04
C ILE A 93 -2.57 -13.00 -1.97
N ASP A 94 -2.78 -13.91 -2.92
CA ASP A 94 -4.02 -14.68 -3.16
C ASP A 94 -4.83 -14.94 -1.86
N GLY A 95 -5.95 -14.24 -1.70
CA GLY A 95 -6.85 -14.31 -0.53
C GLY A 95 -6.84 -13.11 0.43
N GLY A 96 -6.03 -12.07 0.19
CA GLY A 96 -6.19 -10.76 0.84
C GLY A 96 -7.58 -10.16 0.56
N PRO A 97 -8.12 -9.28 1.43
CA PRO A 97 -9.51 -8.79 1.30
C PRO A 97 -9.73 -8.32 -0.13
N ALA A 98 -10.71 -8.95 -0.78
CA ALA A 98 -11.06 -8.67 -2.15
C ALA A 98 -11.26 -7.16 -2.26
N ALA A 99 -10.54 -6.52 -3.20
CA ALA A 99 -10.87 -5.15 -3.59
C ALA A 99 -12.39 -5.08 -3.75
N PRO A 100 -13.06 -4.06 -3.16
CA PRO A 100 -14.52 -4.03 -3.10
C PRO A 100 -15.05 -4.30 -4.50
N GLU A 101 -15.86 -5.35 -4.63
CA GLU A 101 -16.55 -5.66 -5.87
C GLU A 101 -17.28 -4.38 -6.28
N THR A 102 -16.78 -3.69 -7.31
CA THR A 102 -17.48 -2.57 -7.93
C THR A 102 -18.82 -3.12 -8.39
N THR A 103 -19.82 -2.99 -7.53
CA THR A 103 -21.21 -3.27 -7.82
C THR A 103 -21.63 -2.17 -8.79
N ILE A 104 -21.49 -2.46 -10.08
CA ILE A 104 -22.13 -1.71 -11.15
C ILE A 104 -23.63 -2.01 -11.00
N ILE A 105 -24.38 -0.99 -10.55
CA ILE A 105 -25.85 -0.96 -10.65
C ILE A 105 -26.22 -0.48 -12.05
#